data_AF-A0A430RVC0-F1
#
_entry.id   AF-A0A430RVC0-F1
#
_cell.length_a   1.000
_cell.length_b   1.000
_cell.length_c   1.000
_cell.angle_alpha   90.00
_cell.angle_beta   90.00
_cell.angle_gamma   90.00
#
_symmetry.space_group_name_H-M   'P 1'
#
loop_
_entity.id
_entity.type
_entity.pdbx_description
1 polymer ?
#
loop_
_entity_poly.entity_id
_entity_poly.type
_entity_poly.pdbx_seq_one_letter_code
_entity_poly.pdbx_strand_id
1 'polypeptide(L)'
;MPELGRLLEAIAARGGVLRVEGGRLLLLLPEEDPALEAWAWGWGEALALLALEAPKGELPPGLAAVVAEAVRRWGLPGGLLLLEKVRLGLGGGARPEA
;
A
#
# COMPACT_ATOMS: atom_id res chain seq x y z
N MET A 1 -3.89 4.14 -9.37
CA MET A 1 -4.97 3.64 -8.49
C MET A 1 -5.49 4.69 -7.50
N PRO A 2 -6.69 5.25 -7.70
CA PRO A 2 -7.32 6.16 -6.74
C PRO A 2 -7.60 5.50 -5.38
N GLU A 3 -7.85 4.19 -5.37
CA GLU A 3 -8.20 3.44 -4.15
C GLU A 3 -7.05 3.30 -3.16
N LEU A 4 -5.82 3.04 -3.64
CA LEU A 4 -4.63 2.97 -2.77
C LEU A 4 -4.33 4.33 -2.14
N GLY A 5 -4.46 5.42 -2.91
CA GLY A 5 -4.34 6.78 -2.38
C GLY A 5 -5.36 7.04 -1.27
N ARG A 6 -6.64 6.70 -1.50
CA ARG A 6 -7.71 6.84 -0.49
C ARG A 6 -7.46 5.99 0.76
N LEU A 7 -6.95 4.78 0.60
CA LEU A 7 -6.61 3.92 1.72
C LEU A 7 -5.47 4.54 2.56
N LEU A 8 -4.39 4.99 1.91
CA LEU A 8 -3.27 5.64 2.60
C LEU A 8 -3.70 6.93 3.32
N GLU A 9 -4.58 7.71 2.69
CA GLU A 9 -5.18 8.90 3.31
C GLU A 9 -6.03 8.52 4.54
N ALA A 10 -6.84 7.46 4.46
CA ALA A 10 -7.63 6.97 5.59
C ALA A 10 -6.77 6.48 6.76
N ILE A 11 -5.69 5.73 6.46
CA ILE A 11 -4.69 5.31 7.45
C ILE A 11 -4.06 6.53 8.12
N ALA A 12 -3.57 7.49 7.32
CA ALA A 12 -2.95 8.69 7.83
C ALA A 12 -3.89 9.54 8.68
N ALA A 13 -5.16 9.68 8.27
CA ALA A 13 -6.18 10.43 9.01
C ALA A 13 -6.50 9.83 10.38
N ARG A 14 -6.30 8.51 10.55
CA ARG A 14 -6.40 7.84 11.86
C ARG A 14 -5.09 7.83 12.64
N GLY A 15 -4.03 8.46 12.13
CA GLY A 15 -2.70 8.42 12.76
C GLY A 15 -2.04 7.05 12.64
N GLY A 16 -2.43 6.26 11.65
CA GLY A 16 -1.91 4.91 11.45
C GLY A 16 -0.48 4.89 10.90
N VAL A 17 0.31 3.94 11.39
CA VAL A 17 1.69 3.67 10.95
C VAL A 17 1.72 2.32 10.25
N LEU A 18 2.32 2.27 9.07
CA LEU A 18 2.64 1.00 8.41
C LEU A 18 4.10 0.67 8.68
N ARG A 19 4.36 -0.53 9.18
CA ARG A 19 5.72 -0.96 9.53
C ARG A 19 5.97 -2.37 9.05
N VAL A 20 7.16 -2.65 8.55
CA VAL A 20 7.60 -4.02 8.28
C VAL A 20 8.58 -4.46 9.36
N GLU A 21 8.24 -5.53 10.06
CA GLU A 21 9.04 -6.11 11.14
C GLU A 21 9.04 -7.63 11.03
N GLY A 22 10.22 -8.26 11.07
CA GLY A 22 10.36 -9.71 10.95
C GLY A 22 9.76 -10.30 9.65
N GLY A 23 9.77 -9.52 8.56
CA GLY A 23 9.17 -9.92 7.28
C GLY A 23 7.64 -9.85 7.23
N ARG A 24 7.00 -9.21 8.22
CA ARG A 24 5.54 -9.04 8.29
C ARG A 24 5.18 -7.58 8.20
N LEU A 25 4.11 -7.28 7.46
CA LEU A 25 3.48 -5.96 7.50
C LEU A 25 2.63 -5.84 8.76
N LEU A 26 2.80 -4.74 9.47
CA LEU A 26 2.01 -4.32 10.60
C LEU A 26 1.32 -3.00 10.24
N LEU A 27 0.02 -2.94 10.47
CA LEU A 27 -0.75 -1.69 10.50
C LEU A 27 -1.03 -1.36 11.96
N LEU A 28 -0.37 -0.33 12.47
CA LEU A 28 -0.54 0.15 13.84
C LEU A 28 -1.53 1.31 13.82
N LEU A 29 -2.68 1.15 14.45
CA LEU A 29 -3.69 2.19 14.59
C LEU A 29 -3.77 2.66 16.06
N PRO A 30 -3.94 3.96 16.33
CA PRO A 30 -4.20 4.47 17.69
C PRO A 30 -5.48 3.92 18.33
N GLU A 31 -6.49 3.65 17.50
CA GLU A 31 -7.77 3.03 17.88
C GLU A 31 -8.10 1.92 16.87
N GLU A 32 -8.73 0.84 17.33
CA GLU A 32 -9.15 -0.27 16.46
C GLU A 32 -10.13 0.22 15.38
N ASP A 33 -9.90 -0.18 14.12
CA ASP A 33 -10.82 0.09 13.01
C ASP A 33 -10.89 -1.15 12.09
N PRO A 34 -11.77 -2.11 12.40
CA PRO A 34 -11.87 -3.36 11.66
C PRO A 34 -12.20 -3.18 10.18
N ALA A 35 -12.92 -2.10 9.83
CA ALA A 35 -13.26 -1.80 8.45
C ALA A 35 -12.01 -1.34 7.66
N LEU A 36 -11.19 -0.50 8.26
CA LEU A 36 -9.93 -0.06 7.68
C LEU A 36 -8.92 -1.21 7.58
N GLU A 37 -8.83 -2.07 8.59
CA GLU A 37 -7.97 -3.26 8.57
C GLU A 37 -8.36 -4.23 7.45
N ALA A 38 -9.65 -4.56 7.32
CA ALA A 38 -10.15 -5.41 6.24
C ALA A 38 -9.87 -4.82 4.86
N TRP A 39 -9.99 -3.49 4.72
CA TRP A 39 -9.65 -2.81 3.48
C TRP A 39 -8.14 -2.88 3.20
N ALA A 40 -7.31 -2.60 4.21
CA ALA A 40 -5.85 -2.65 4.11
C ALA A 40 -5.32 -4.04 3.75
N TRP A 41 -6.00 -5.11 4.21
CA TRP A 41 -5.66 -6.48 3.87
C TRP A 41 -5.63 -6.73 2.36
N GLY A 42 -6.60 -6.17 1.62
CA GLY A 42 -6.66 -6.26 0.14
C GLY A 42 -5.52 -5.52 -0.58
N TRP A 43 -4.67 -4.82 0.16
CA TRP A 43 -3.53 -4.05 -0.33
C TRP A 43 -2.21 -4.45 0.35
N GLY A 44 -2.18 -5.52 1.14
CA GLY A 44 -1.05 -5.87 2.01
C GLY A 44 0.31 -5.86 1.32
N GLU A 45 0.43 -6.39 0.10
CA GLU A 45 1.71 -6.39 -0.64
C GLU A 45 2.18 -4.98 -1.02
N ALA A 46 1.28 -4.14 -1.55
CA ALA A 46 1.59 -2.77 -1.91
C ALA A 46 1.96 -1.93 -0.68
N LEU A 47 1.24 -2.12 0.43
CA LEU A 47 1.54 -1.47 1.70
C LEU A 47 2.88 -1.93 2.28
N ALA A 48 3.23 -3.22 2.15
CA ALA A 48 4.51 -3.75 2.58
C ALA A 48 5.68 -3.17 1.78
N LEU A 49 5.54 -3.07 0.46
CA LEU A 49 6.56 -2.42 -0.38
C LEU A 49 6.72 -0.94 -0.01
N LEU A 50 5.62 -0.21 0.17
CA LEU A 50 5.68 1.20 0.59
C LEU A 50 6.38 1.38 1.94
N ALA A 51 6.10 0.49 2.91
CA ALA A 51 6.76 0.52 4.21
C ALA A 51 8.26 0.18 4.09
N LEU A 52 8.65 -0.80 3.27
CA LEU A 52 10.06 -1.19 3.06
C LEU A 52 10.89 -0.08 2.41
N GLU A 53 10.31 0.66 1.47
CA GLU A 53 10.95 1.80 0.81
C GLU A 53 11.03 3.04 1.74
N ALA A 54 10.24 3.06 2.80
CA ALA A 54 10.28 4.14 3.78
C ALA A 54 11.47 3.98 4.74
N PRO A 55 12.02 5.10 5.28
CA PRO A 55 13.13 5.05 6.21
C PRO A 55 12.85 4.11 7.38
N LYS A 56 13.79 3.19 7.66
CA LYS A 56 13.71 2.19 8.73
C LYS A 56 12.59 1.14 8.56
N GLY A 57 12.01 1.01 7.37
CA GLY A 57 10.91 0.08 7.12
C GLY A 57 9.58 0.54 7.72
N GLU A 58 9.43 1.86 7.96
CA GLU A 58 8.27 2.46 8.63
C GLU A 58 7.76 3.66 7.84
N LEU A 59 6.47 3.61 7.49
CA LEU A 59 5.73 4.67 6.83
C LEU A 59 4.83 5.37 7.86
N PRO A 60 5.29 6.49 8.46
CA PRO A 60 4.50 7.24 9.43
C PRO A 60 3.32 7.97 8.76
N PRO A 61 2.31 8.43 9.54
CA PRO A 61 1.09 9.03 9.00
C PRO A 61 1.34 10.20 8.04
N GLY A 62 2.27 11.09 8.40
CA GLY A 62 2.62 12.24 7.56
C GLY A 62 3.20 11.83 6.21
N LEU A 63 4.04 10.78 6.18
CA LEU A 63 4.60 10.27 4.93
C LEU A 63 3.55 9.50 4.13
N ALA A 64 2.68 8.73 4.79
CA ALA A 64 1.55 8.06 4.15
C ALA A 64 0.62 9.07 3.44
N ALA A 65 0.34 10.23 4.07
CA ALA A 65 -0.45 11.30 3.47
C ALA A 65 0.24 11.92 2.23
N VAL A 66 1.55 12.15 2.30
CA VAL A 66 2.34 12.64 1.15
C VAL A 66 2.31 11.64 -0.01
N VAL A 67 2.46 10.34 0.28
CA VAL A 67 2.38 9.28 -0.73
C VAL A 67 0.97 9.19 -1.31
N ALA A 68 -0.08 9.29 -0.47
CA ALA A 68 -1.46 9.33 -0.94
C ALA A 68 -1.69 10.45 -1.97
N GLU A 69 -1.20 11.66 -1.67
CA GLU A 69 -1.29 12.80 -2.58
C GLU A 69 -0.49 12.57 -3.86
N ALA A 70 0.71 11.99 -3.76
CA ALA A 70 1.54 11.70 -4.91
C ALA A 70 0.87 10.68 -5.85
N VAL A 71 0.30 9.61 -5.29
CA VAL A 71 -0.44 8.59 -6.04
C VAL A 71 -1.66 9.21 -6.73
N ARG A 72 -2.34 10.16 -6.07
CA ARG A 72 -3.49 10.86 -6.64
C ARG A 72 -3.11 11.78 -7.81
N ARG A 73 -2.01 12.50 -7.70
CA ARG A 73 -1.57 13.48 -8.71
C ARG A 73 -0.83 12.87 -9.89
N TRP A 74 0.01 11.87 -9.63
CA TRP A 74 0.98 11.37 -10.60
C TRP A 74 0.91 9.85 -10.82
N GLY A 75 0.06 9.14 -10.09
CA GLY A 75 -0.02 7.68 -10.16
C GLY A 75 1.08 6.99 -9.35
N LEU A 76 1.15 5.65 -9.46
CA LEU A 76 2.12 4.85 -8.71
C LEU A 76 3.51 4.91 -9.39
N PRO A 77 4.61 5.07 -8.64
CA PRO A 77 5.95 5.00 -9.19
C PRO A 77 6.43 3.55 -9.37
N GLY A 78 7.19 3.29 -10.44
CA GLY A 78 8.06 2.11 -10.59
C GLY A 78 7.38 0.75 -10.34
N GLY A 79 7.97 -0.07 -9.45
CA GLY A 79 7.55 -1.44 -9.15
C GLY A 79 6.12 -1.59 -8.62
N LEU A 80 5.53 -0.53 -8.06
CA LEU A 80 4.13 -0.53 -7.60
C LEU A 80 3.12 -0.60 -8.77
N LEU A 81 3.48 -0.09 -9.95
CA LEU A 81 2.68 -0.28 -11.17
C LEU A 81 2.64 -1.75 -11.61
N LEU A 82 3.67 -2.54 -11.30
CA LEU A 82 3.72 -3.96 -11.64
C LEU A 82 2.72 -4.76 -10.78
N LEU A 83 2.62 -4.42 -9.49
CA LEU A 83 1.59 -4.96 -8.60
C LEU A 83 0.18 -4.62 -9.06
N GLU A 84 -0.04 -3.39 -9.55
CA GLU A 84 -1.32 -2.99 -10.14
C GLU A 84 -1.69 -3.86 -11.35
N LYS A 85 -0.72 -4.12 -12.24
CA LYS A 85 -0.95 -5.00 -13.41
C LYS A 85 -1.24 -6.44 -13.02
N VAL A 86 -0.54 -6.99 -12.02
CA VAL A 86 -0.79 -8.36 -11.52
C VAL A 86 -2.16 -8.46 -10.85
N ARG A 87 -2.52 -7.50 -9.99
CA ARG A 87 -3.84 -7.44 -9.32
C ARG A 87 -5.00 -7.33 -10.33
N LEU A 88 -4.83 -6.56 -11.39
CA LEU A 88 -5.84 -6.41 -12.44
C LEU A 88 -5.86 -7.60 -13.43
N GLY A 89 -5.00 -8.61 -13.25
CA GLY A 89 -4.91 -9.77 -14.13
C GLY A 89 -4.30 -9.46 -15.50
N LEU A 90 -3.66 -8.31 -15.65
CA LEU A 90 -3.07 -7.81 -16.91
C LEU A 90 -1.60 -8.23 -17.09
N GLY A 91 -1.06 -9.02 -16.17
CA GLY A 91 0.31 -9.56 -16.21
C GLY A 91 0.47 -10.91 -16.94
N GLY A 92 -0.61 -11.46 -17.49
CA GLY A 92 -0.59 -12.76 -18.18
C GLY A 92 -0.07 -12.66 -19.62
N GLY A 93 1.25 -12.65 -19.78
CA GLY A 93 1.86 -13.10 -21.02
C GLY A 93 1.47 -14.57 -21.27
N ALA A 94 1.02 -14.85 -22.50
CA ALA A 94 0.49 -16.11 -22.99
C ALA A 94 1.15 -17.38 -22.41
N ARG A 95 0.32 -18.39 -22.14
CA ARG A 95 0.75 -19.80 -22.11
C ARG A 95 1.53 -20.10 -23.39
N PRO A 96 2.74 -20.67 -23.33
CA PRO A 96 3.17 -21.55 -24.40
C PRO A 96 2.44 -22.89 -24.15
N GLU A 97 1.38 -23.13 -24.90
CA GLU A 97 1.01 -24.51 -25.20
C GLU A 97 2.13 -25.08 -26.10
N ALA A 98 2.76 -26.14 -25.63
CA ALA A 98 3.60 -27.04 -26.40
C ALA A 98 3.35 -28.47 -25.91
#